data_AF-A0A946IG49-F1
#
_entry.id   AF-A0A946IG49-F1
#
_cell.length_a   1.000
_cell.length_b   1.000
_cell.length_c   1.000
_cell.angle_alpha   90.00
_cell.angle_beta   90.00
_cell.angle_gamma   90.00
#
_symmetry.space_group_name_H-M   'P 1'
#
loop_
_entity.id
_entity.type
_entity.pdbx_description
1 polymer ?
#
loop_
_entity_poly.entity_id
_entity_poly.type
_entity_poly.pdbx_seq_one_letter_code
_entity_poly.pdbx_strand_id
1 'polypeptide(L)'
;MGLTGKVYLVGAGPGDAGLLTLRGAELLRRADVVVYDSLVNRELLALAPEAAEIIFGGKRPRDRAIPQEELNQLLAEKAKAGKTVVRLKGGDPYIFGRGGEEAARLHRDGVPFEVVPGISSIIAAPSYAGIPLTHREHCSSFTVITGHEDPDKDESALDWKRVAREPGTKVLLMGVERIGKIAAALEANGLPADTPAAMVRWGTMGRQQTITATVGTLAAKVAKADFKAPAVTVIGTVSTLRDTLNWYENRPLFGQRVVVTRNRREAGKLSGQIRELGAEVLEIPTIKILPPTRNEPLIEAITGIGSYDWIIFTSANGVEHFFDYFFKAFRDVRDLGSVRFAAVGPATAKKLREFHLNIDLMPKTYTAAATAKAMIAAQNVENISVLLARAESANPELPRLLEDKGAIVDDIAFYKTEPETADRNGAADDFEENSADWITFASSSAVRNFDARFGLAKRCADNPKLKLASIGPETTKALKELGLKPTAKAKEHTIDGLAAALLKK
;
A
#
# COMPACT_ATOMS: atom_id res chain seq x y z
N MET A 1 -25.96 30.94 5.42
CA MET A 1 -24.57 30.52 5.66
C MET A 1 -24.52 29.01 5.56
N GLY A 2 -23.63 28.45 4.75
CA GLY A 2 -23.46 26.99 4.70
C GLY A 2 -23.01 26.45 6.05
N LEU A 3 -23.29 25.17 6.32
CA LEU A 3 -22.82 24.51 7.54
C LEU A 3 -21.28 24.44 7.51
N THR A 4 -20.62 24.97 8.55
CA THR A 4 -19.17 24.82 8.75
C THR A 4 -18.82 23.33 8.78
N GLY A 5 -17.78 22.96 8.03
CA GLY A 5 -17.22 21.61 8.02
C GLY A 5 -16.49 21.27 9.32
N LYS A 6 -15.73 20.17 9.32
CA LYS A 6 -15.02 19.66 10.50
C LYS A 6 -13.58 19.28 10.15
N VAL A 7 -12.67 19.54 11.07
CA VAL A 7 -11.27 19.11 10.97
C VAL A 7 -11.03 17.86 11.81
N TYR A 8 -10.43 16.84 11.22
CA TYR A 8 -10.02 15.62 11.92
C TYR A 8 -8.49 15.57 12.00
N LEU A 9 -7.94 15.60 13.21
CA LEU A 9 -6.52 15.41 13.49
C LEU A 9 -6.29 13.90 13.63
N VAL A 10 -5.74 13.26 12.60
CA VAL A 10 -5.67 11.79 12.51
C VAL A 10 -4.22 11.33 12.58
N GLY A 11 -3.93 10.42 13.50
CA GLY A 11 -2.65 9.72 13.56
C GLY A 11 -2.52 8.67 12.45
N ALA A 12 -1.51 8.83 11.61
CA ALA A 12 -1.20 7.96 10.48
C ALA A 12 -0.49 6.66 10.88
N GLY A 13 0.00 6.58 12.12
CA GLY A 13 0.89 5.49 12.54
C GLY A 13 2.36 5.74 12.17
N PRO A 14 3.24 4.78 12.49
CA PRO A 14 4.71 4.94 12.41
C PRO A 14 5.28 4.79 10.99
N GLY A 15 4.52 4.24 10.06
CA GLY A 15 4.97 3.96 8.70
C GLY A 15 4.15 2.89 7.99
N ASP A 16 4.04 1.69 8.58
CA ASP A 16 3.23 0.61 8.02
C ASP A 16 1.77 1.05 7.87
N ALA A 17 1.26 1.00 6.63
CA ALA A 17 -0.12 1.36 6.31
C ALA A 17 -1.15 0.49 7.06
N GLY A 18 -0.77 -0.75 7.43
CA GLY A 18 -1.58 -1.66 8.23
C GLY A 18 -1.76 -1.23 9.69
N LEU A 19 -0.98 -0.24 10.18
CA LEU A 19 -1.10 0.32 11.52
C LEU A 19 -1.97 1.58 11.58
N LEU A 20 -2.57 1.99 10.46
CA LEU A 20 -3.63 3.00 10.48
C LEU A 20 -4.85 2.47 11.23
N THR A 21 -5.44 3.29 12.10
CA THR A 21 -6.66 2.90 12.82
C THR A 21 -7.85 2.79 11.87
N LEU A 22 -8.81 1.91 12.18
CA LEU A 22 -10.04 1.79 11.38
C LEU A 22 -10.77 3.13 11.25
N ARG A 23 -10.78 3.92 12.33
CA ARG A 23 -11.35 5.28 12.33
C ARG A 23 -10.59 6.23 11.41
N GLY A 24 -9.24 6.17 11.40
CA GLY A 24 -8.43 6.95 10.47
C GLY A 24 -8.72 6.60 9.01
N ALA A 25 -8.85 5.31 8.70
CA ALA A 25 -9.18 4.84 7.36
C ALA A 25 -10.59 5.27 6.91
N GLU A 26 -11.58 5.18 7.80
CA GLU A 26 -12.95 5.67 7.54
C GLU A 26 -12.96 7.16 7.19
N LEU A 27 -12.26 7.98 7.97
CA LEU A 27 -12.24 9.43 7.77
C LEU A 27 -11.49 9.84 6.50
N LEU A 28 -10.38 9.17 6.16
CA LEU A 28 -9.69 9.41 4.90
C LEU A 28 -10.60 9.16 3.70
N ARG A 29 -11.39 8.08 3.71
CA ARG A 29 -12.36 7.77 2.63
C ARG A 29 -13.49 8.79 2.47
N ARG A 30 -13.69 9.66 3.46
CA ARG A 30 -14.74 10.69 3.49
C ARG A 30 -14.18 12.11 3.29
N ALA A 31 -12.86 12.24 3.20
CA ALA A 31 -12.21 13.54 3.20
C ALA A 31 -12.45 14.29 1.87
N ASP A 32 -12.79 15.57 1.97
CA ASP A 32 -12.76 16.51 0.85
C ASP A 32 -11.36 17.10 0.68
N VAL A 33 -10.60 17.21 1.78
CA VAL A 33 -9.22 17.71 1.82
C VAL A 33 -8.40 16.85 2.76
N VAL A 34 -7.21 16.42 2.32
CA VAL A 34 -6.22 15.77 3.17
C VAL A 34 -4.97 16.63 3.24
N VAL A 35 -4.59 17.06 4.44
CA VAL A 35 -3.35 17.81 4.71
C VAL A 35 -2.38 16.91 5.47
N TYR A 36 -1.23 16.57 4.89
CA TYR A 36 -0.31 15.58 5.44
C TYR A 36 1.13 16.10 5.61
N ASP A 37 1.90 15.52 6.53
CA ASP A 37 3.31 15.87 6.77
C ASP A 37 4.30 14.82 6.22
N SER A 38 5.60 15.11 6.33
CA SER A 38 6.68 14.34 5.69
C SER A 38 6.85 12.91 6.21
N LEU A 39 6.35 12.60 7.42
CA LEU A 39 6.49 11.28 8.04
C LEU A 39 5.30 10.35 7.74
N VAL A 40 4.25 10.86 7.11
CA VAL A 40 3.11 10.05 6.69
C VAL A 40 3.52 9.15 5.52
N ASN A 41 3.20 7.86 5.63
CA ASN A 41 3.25 6.96 4.49
C ASN A 41 2.23 7.39 3.45
N ARG A 42 2.71 7.77 2.26
CA ARG A 42 1.89 8.30 1.18
C ARG A 42 0.90 7.27 0.61
N GLU A 43 1.11 5.98 0.86
CA GLU A 43 0.14 4.94 0.52
C GLU A 43 -1.23 5.22 1.14
N LEU A 44 -1.26 5.79 2.35
CA LEU A 44 -2.50 6.14 3.05
C LEU A 44 -3.34 7.18 2.29
N LEU A 45 -2.70 8.00 1.45
CA LEU A 45 -3.39 9.01 0.64
C LEU A 45 -4.27 8.37 -0.44
N ALA A 46 -3.99 7.12 -0.84
CA ALA A 46 -4.81 6.39 -1.78
C ALA A 46 -6.19 6.00 -1.22
N LEU A 47 -6.36 6.05 0.11
CA LEU A 47 -7.67 5.86 0.75
C LEU A 47 -8.62 7.05 0.53
N ALA A 48 -8.08 8.23 0.20
CA ALA A 48 -8.89 9.42 -0.02
C ALA A 48 -9.60 9.37 -1.38
N PRO A 49 -10.84 9.92 -1.47
CA PRO A 49 -11.56 10.04 -2.74
C PRO A 49 -10.71 10.65 -3.85
N GLU A 50 -10.99 10.29 -5.10
CA GLU A 50 -10.24 10.84 -6.25
C GLU A 50 -10.40 12.36 -6.38
N ALA A 51 -11.57 12.88 -6.01
CA ALA A 51 -11.87 14.31 -5.98
C ALA A 51 -11.27 15.05 -4.76
N ALA A 52 -10.71 14.33 -3.78
CA ALA A 52 -10.16 14.96 -2.59
C ALA A 52 -8.90 15.77 -2.90
N GLU A 53 -8.83 16.98 -2.36
CA GLU A 53 -7.68 17.86 -2.46
C GLU A 53 -6.56 17.36 -1.52
N ILE A 54 -5.39 17.01 -2.08
CA ILE A 54 -4.25 16.50 -1.30
C ILE A 54 -3.20 17.60 -1.16
N ILE A 55 -2.95 18.07 0.06
CA ILE A 55 -2.05 19.17 0.36
C ILE A 55 -0.90 18.68 1.23
N PHE A 56 0.33 18.91 0.77
CA PHE A 56 1.52 18.62 1.56
C PHE A 56 1.86 19.80 2.47
N GLY A 57 1.82 19.58 3.79
CA GLY A 57 2.15 20.56 4.83
C GLY A 57 3.53 20.38 5.47
N GLY A 58 4.37 19.47 4.96
CA GLY A 58 5.69 19.17 5.50
C GLY A 58 6.85 19.95 4.86
N LYS A 59 8.08 19.61 5.25
CA LYS A 59 9.33 20.06 4.59
C LYS A 59 9.71 19.06 3.49
N ARG A 60 9.67 19.44 2.22
CA ARG A 60 10.38 18.71 1.15
C ARG A 60 11.76 19.34 0.99
N PRO A 61 12.80 18.60 0.56
CA PRO A 61 14.12 19.17 0.28
C PRO A 61 14.11 20.35 -0.73
N ARG A 62 13.03 20.48 -1.52
CA ARG A 62 12.87 21.50 -2.57
C ARG A 62 11.80 22.56 -2.29
N ASP A 63 10.97 22.41 -1.26
CA ASP A 63 9.85 23.33 -0.98
C ASP A 63 10.05 24.09 0.34
N ARG A 64 9.66 25.37 0.36
CA ARG A 64 9.60 26.18 1.58
C ARG A 64 8.50 25.59 2.47
N ALA A 65 8.85 25.21 3.70
CA ALA A 65 7.88 24.67 4.66
C ALA A 65 6.72 25.65 4.86
N ILE A 66 5.47 25.16 4.86
CA ILE A 66 4.34 25.98 5.32
C ILE A 66 4.57 26.28 6.80
N PRO A 67 4.70 27.55 7.22
CA PRO A 67 4.77 27.91 8.63
C PRO A 67 3.56 27.36 9.38
N GLN A 68 3.74 26.97 10.65
CA GLN A 68 2.64 26.35 11.41
C GLN A 68 1.38 27.23 11.46
N GLU A 69 1.55 28.54 11.57
CA GLU A 69 0.43 29.49 11.59
C GLU A 69 -0.36 29.48 10.27
N GLU A 70 0.32 29.43 9.13
CA GLU A 70 -0.31 29.32 7.81
C GLU A 70 -1.00 27.95 7.65
N LEU A 71 -0.39 26.87 8.16
CA LEU A 71 -1.00 25.54 8.15
C LEU A 71 -2.29 25.51 8.98
N ASN A 72 -2.26 26.10 10.18
CA ASN A 72 -3.43 26.18 11.06
C ASN A 72 -4.55 26.99 10.39
N GLN A 73 -4.19 28.12 9.78
CA GLN A 73 -5.12 28.97 9.05
C GLN A 73 -5.76 28.23 7.87
N LEU A 74 -4.96 27.49 7.08
CA LEU A 74 -5.43 26.66 5.99
C LEU A 74 -6.47 25.63 6.44
N LEU A 75 -6.22 24.93 7.56
CA LEU A 75 -7.17 23.96 8.11
C LEU A 75 -8.51 24.62 8.46
N ALA A 76 -8.47 25.78 9.12
CA ALA A 76 -9.65 26.52 9.52
C ALA A 76 -10.43 27.04 8.29
N GLU A 77 -9.75 27.56 7.27
CA GLU A 77 -10.36 28.06 6.05
C GLU A 77 -11.07 26.97 5.24
N LYS A 78 -10.41 25.82 5.06
CA LYS A 78 -11.02 24.68 4.34
C LYS A 78 -12.28 24.19 5.07
N ALA A 79 -12.24 24.11 6.40
CA ALA A 79 -13.41 23.73 7.19
C ALA A 79 -14.53 24.80 7.14
N LYS A 80 -14.19 26.10 7.20
CA LYS A 80 -15.15 27.21 7.05
C LYS A 80 -15.81 27.25 5.67
N ALA A 81 -15.15 26.69 4.66
CA ALA A 81 -15.74 26.44 3.33
C ALA A 81 -16.69 25.21 3.29
N GLY A 82 -17.03 24.61 4.43
CA GLY A 82 -17.94 23.46 4.53
C GLY A 82 -17.30 22.10 4.31
N LYS A 83 -15.96 22.03 4.17
CA LYS A 83 -15.25 20.79 3.81
C LYS A 83 -14.99 19.88 5.02
N THR A 84 -15.00 18.57 4.78
CA THR A 84 -14.44 17.55 5.66
C THR A 84 -12.92 17.52 5.48
N VAL A 85 -12.18 18.03 6.47
CA VAL A 85 -10.73 18.17 6.39
C VAL A 85 -10.06 17.11 7.26
N VAL A 86 -9.16 16.31 6.69
CA VAL A 86 -8.30 15.39 7.45
C VAL A 86 -6.89 15.95 7.50
N ARG A 87 -6.43 16.33 8.70
CA ARG A 87 -5.03 16.63 8.99
C ARG A 87 -4.35 15.33 9.43
N LEU A 88 -3.68 14.66 8.49
CA LEU A 88 -3.02 13.37 8.68
C LEU A 88 -1.58 13.57 9.18
N LYS A 89 -1.26 13.03 10.35
CA LYS A 89 0.01 13.29 11.06
C LYS A 89 0.76 12.00 11.32
N GLY A 90 2.07 11.98 11.06
CA GLY A 90 2.91 10.81 11.40
C GLY A 90 2.81 10.42 12.88
N GLY A 91 2.72 9.12 13.17
CA GLY A 91 2.56 8.60 14.52
C GLY A 91 1.19 8.93 15.12
N ASP A 92 1.22 9.67 16.23
CA ASP A 92 0.04 10.11 16.98
C ASP A 92 -0.05 11.65 17.01
N PRO A 93 -1.24 12.26 16.87
CA PRO A 93 -1.37 13.72 16.84
C PRO A 93 -0.84 14.44 18.08
N TYR A 94 -0.92 13.84 19.27
CA TYR A 94 -0.62 14.46 20.56
C TYR A 94 0.73 14.06 21.15
N ILE A 95 1.46 13.13 20.52
CA ILE A 95 2.80 12.75 20.94
C ILE A 95 3.83 13.47 20.07
N PHE A 96 4.36 14.59 20.58
CA PHE A 96 5.37 15.44 19.91
C PHE A 96 5.00 15.87 18.46
N GLY A 97 3.74 15.75 18.07
CA GLY A 97 3.22 16.05 16.74
C GLY A 97 2.61 17.44 16.61
N ARG A 98 2.57 18.24 17.68
CA ARG A 98 1.93 19.58 17.74
C ARG A 98 0.41 19.60 17.51
N GLY A 99 -0.27 18.46 17.58
CA GLY A 99 -1.72 18.40 17.40
C GLY A 99 -2.49 19.20 18.45
N GLY A 100 -1.94 19.38 19.65
CA GLY A 100 -2.54 20.23 20.68
C GLY A 100 -2.59 21.71 20.29
N GLU A 101 -1.52 22.22 19.66
CA GLU A 101 -1.46 23.60 19.15
C GLU A 101 -2.48 23.80 18.02
N GLU A 102 -2.54 22.84 17.08
CA GLU A 102 -3.49 22.82 15.96
C GLU A 102 -4.95 22.81 16.49
N ALA A 103 -5.27 21.92 17.44
CA ALA A 103 -6.59 21.83 18.07
C ALA A 103 -6.99 23.11 18.81
N ALA A 104 -6.08 23.70 19.59
CA ALA A 104 -6.33 24.93 20.33
C ALA A 104 -6.61 26.11 19.40
N ARG A 105 -5.94 26.18 18.23
CA ARG A 105 -6.23 27.19 17.21
C ARG A 105 -7.60 26.96 16.56
N LEU A 106 -7.93 25.73 16.18
CA LEU A 106 -9.24 25.40 15.61
C LEU A 106 -10.39 25.79 16.56
N HIS A 107 -10.22 25.52 17.86
CA HIS A 107 -11.19 25.94 18.88
C HIS A 107 -11.36 27.47 18.91
N ARG A 108 -10.26 28.24 18.96
CA ARG A 108 -10.29 29.71 18.93
C ARG A 108 -10.98 30.26 17.68
N ASP A 109 -10.82 29.58 16.54
CA ASP A 109 -11.39 29.99 15.26
C ASP A 109 -12.85 29.57 15.07
N GLY A 110 -13.47 28.92 16.09
CA GLY A 110 -14.85 28.44 16.06
C GLY A 110 -15.06 27.23 15.13
N VAL A 111 -14.01 26.48 14.82
CA VAL A 111 -14.04 25.33 13.90
C VAL A 111 -14.18 24.03 14.70
N PRO A 112 -15.23 23.22 14.45
CA PRO A 112 -15.35 21.90 15.07
C PRO A 112 -14.18 21.00 14.68
N PHE A 113 -13.64 20.27 15.66
CA PHE A 113 -12.58 19.29 15.40
C PHE A 113 -12.78 17.99 16.17
N GLU A 114 -12.08 16.95 15.73
CA GLU A 114 -11.99 15.64 16.40
C GLU A 114 -10.56 15.13 16.29
N VAL A 115 -10.08 14.46 17.33
CA VAL A 115 -8.75 13.84 17.34
C VAL A 115 -8.90 12.34 17.32
N VAL A 116 -8.21 11.70 16.37
CA VAL A 116 -8.16 10.25 16.23
C VAL A 116 -6.73 9.80 16.53
N PRO A 117 -6.51 9.11 17.66
CA PRO A 117 -5.20 8.62 18.04
C PRO A 117 -4.59 7.70 16.98
N GLY A 118 -3.27 7.68 16.91
CA GLY A 118 -2.50 6.79 16.04
C GLY A 118 -1.51 5.95 16.82
N ILE A 119 -1.00 4.90 16.18
CA ILE A 119 0.07 4.10 16.78
C ILE A 119 1.37 4.92 16.76
N SER A 120 1.90 5.27 17.93
CA SER A 120 3.13 6.04 18.04
C SER A 120 4.37 5.22 17.73
N SER A 121 5.38 5.86 17.12
CA SER A 121 6.70 5.25 16.89
C SER A 121 7.40 4.85 18.18
N ILE A 122 7.06 5.46 19.32
CA ILE A 122 7.56 5.09 20.66
C ILE A 122 7.38 3.60 20.91
N ILE A 123 6.20 3.06 20.57
CA ILE A 123 5.84 1.67 20.84
C ILE A 123 6.14 0.82 19.61
N ALA A 124 5.77 1.32 18.42
CA ALA A 124 5.81 0.50 17.22
C ALA A 124 7.22 0.22 16.72
N ALA A 125 8.12 1.22 16.71
CA ALA A 125 9.47 0.99 16.21
C ALA A 125 10.23 -0.06 17.07
N PRO A 126 10.19 0.00 18.41
CA PRO A 126 10.77 -1.06 19.24
C PRO A 126 10.07 -2.41 19.07
N SER A 127 8.73 -2.44 19.01
CA SER A 127 7.97 -3.69 18.85
C SER A 127 8.32 -4.43 17.55
N TYR A 128 8.48 -3.69 16.45
CA TYR A 128 8.90 -4.23 15.15
C TYR A 128 10.41 -4.47 15.07
N ALA A 129 11.19 -4.06 16.06
CA ALA A 129 12.58 -4.45 16.21
C ALA A 129 12.76 -5.60 17.22
N GLY A 130 11.68 -6.19 17.76
CA GLY A 130 11.74 -7.23 18.77
C GLY A 130 12.12 -6.73 20.17
N ILE A 131 11.87 -5.45 20.47
CA ILE A 131 12.22 -4.81 21.75
C ILE A 131 10.93 -4.36 22.43
N PRO A 132 10.42 -5.10 23.43
CA PRO A 132 9.29 -4.64 24.22
C PRO A 132 9.73 -3.45 25.10
N LEU A 133 8.82 -2.51 25.36
CA LEU A 133 9.14 -1.39 26.27
C LEU A 133 9.15 -1.82 27.74
N THR A 134 8.38 -2.85 28.07
CA THR A 134 8.27 -3.44 29.40
C THR A 134 8.38 -4.94 29.34
N HIS A 135 9.11 -5.54 30.27
CA HIS A 135 9.14 -6.99 30.49
C HIS A 135 9.32 -7.24 31.98
N ARG A 136 8.58 -8.21 32.55
CA ARG A 136 8.52 -8.43 34.02
C ARG A 136 9.90 -8.59 34.67
N GLU A 137 10.82 -9.25 33.95
CA GLU A 137 12.20 -9.51 34.40
C GLU A 137 13.15 -8.32 34.20
N HIS A 138 12.74 -7.27 33.48
CA HIS A 138 13.59 -6.14 33.10
C HIS A 138 13.14 -4.82 33.73
N CYS A 139 11.84 -4.50 33.68
CA CYS A 139 11.31 -3.23 34.15
C CYS A 139 9.78 -3.23 34.32
N SER A 140 9.30 -2.37 35.23
CA SER A 140 7.87 -2.09 35.47
C SER A 140 7.44 -0.68 35.04
N SER A 141 8.38 0.14 34.57
CA SER A 141 8.19 1.50 34.11
C SER A 141 9.00 1.78 32.86
N PHE A 142 8.55 2.76 32.08
CA PHE A 142 9.33 3.35 31.00
C PHE A 142 9.10 4.86 30.94
N THR A 143 10.10 5.58 30.44
CA THR A 143 10.09 7.04 30.31
C THR A 143 10.32 7.43 28.86
N VAL A 144 9.56 8.41 28.36
CA VAL A 144 9.71 8.94 27.01
C VAL A 144 10.29 10.36 27.08
N ILE A 145 11.33 10.62 26.29
CA ILE A 145 11.98 11.93 26.19
C ILE A 145 12.22 12.34 24.74
N THR A 146 12.33 13.65 24.53
CA THR A 146 12.75 14.24 23.26
C THR A 146 14.23 14.58 23.30
N GLY A 147 14.98 14.17 22.28
CA GLY A 147 16.38 14.53 22.06
C GLY A 147 16.55 15.86 21.31
N HIS A 148 15.44 16.57 21.06
CA HIS A 148 15.50 17.92 20.52
C HIS A 148 16.00 18.95 21.54
N GLU A 149 16.02 18.60 22.83
CA GLU A 149 16.70 19.40 23.84
C GLU A 149 18.22 19.20 23.77
N ASP A 150 18.96 20.30 23.88
CA ASP A 150 20.42 20.26 23.97
C ASP A 150 20.79 20.16 25.46
N PRO A 151 21.47 19.08 25.89
CA PRO A 151 21.90 18.91 27.28
C PRO A 151 22.82 20.02 27.79
N ASP A 152 23.48 20.77 26.90
CA ASP A 152 24.44 21.81 27.24
C ASP A 152 23.80 23.21 27.41
N LYS A 153 22.47 23.34 27.33
CA LYS A 153 21.78 24.62 27.61
C LYS A 153 21.80 24.93 29.10
N ASP A 154 22.01 26.21 29.43
CA ASP A 154 21.95 26.72 30.83
C ASP A 154 20.63 26.36 31.53
N GLU A 155 19.51 26.33 30.78
CA GLU A 155 18.23 25.78 31.21
C GLU A 155 17.74 24.72 30.22
N SER A 156 18.14 23.46 30.42
CA SER A 156 17.53 22.30 29.76
C SER A 156 16.13 22.07 30.33
N ALA A 157 15.13 21.91 29.46
CA ALA A 157 13.77 21.52 29.88
C ALA A 157 13.72 20.12 30.52
N LEU A 158 14.79 19.31 30.37
CA LEU A 158 14.93 17.98 30.95
C LEU A 158 15.95 17.98 32.09
N ASP A 159 15.53 17.41 33.23
CA ASP A 159 16.43 17.04 34.33
C ASP A 159 17.14 15.72 33.98
N TRP A 160 18.31 15.83 33.36
CA TRP A 160 19.13 14.69 32.94
C TRP A 160 19.56 13.80 34.10
N LYS A 161 19.70 14.36 35.30
CA LYS A 161 20.03 13.59 36.52
C LYS A 161 18.88 12.67 36.91
N ARG A 162 17.66 13.20 36.92
CA ARG A 162 16.46 12.41 37.17
C ARG A 162 16.25 11.38 36.08
N VAL A 163 16.38 11.77 34.80
CA VAL A 163 16.23 10.84 33.68
C VAL A 163 17.22 9.68 33.83
N ALA A 164 18.51 9.93 34.02
CA ALA A 164 19.52 8.87 34.15
C ALA A 164 19.17 7.85 35.25
N ARG A 165 18.73 8.36 36.41
CA ARG A 165 18.43 7.56 37.62
C ARG A 165 17.07 6.90 37.62
N GLU A 166 16.13 7.35 36.78
CA GLU A 166 14.80 6.74 36.70
C GLU A 166 14.93 5.28 36.24
N PRO A 167 14.44 4.30 37.02
CA PRO A 167 14.55 2.91 36.68
C PRO A 167 13.72 2.56 35.44
N GLY A 168 14.09 1.47 34.79
CA GLY A 168 13.37 0.93 33.65
C GLY A 168 13.83 1.45 32.29
N THR A 169 12.95 1.36 31.31
CA THR A 169 13.27 1.62 29.90
C THR A 169 13.17 3.11 29.58
N LYS A 170 14.13 3.65 28.85
CA LYS A 170 14.11 5.02 28.33
C LYS A 170 13.90 4.98 26.82
N VAL A 171 12.90 5.70 26.33
CA VAL A 171 12.63 5.85 24.90
C VAL A 171 12.91 7.30 24.50
N LEU A 172 13.81 7.48 23.55
CA LEU A 172 14.25 8.78 23.07
C LEU A 172 13.79 8.97 21.62
N LEU A 173 13.02 10.02 21.39
CA LEU A 173 12.61 10.48 20.06
C LEU A 173 13.49 11.64 19.60
N MET A 174 13.65 11.84 18.29
CA MET A 174 14.30 13.03 17.72
C MET A 174 15.73 13.29 18.24
N GLY A 175 16.46 12.23 18.62
CA GLY A 175 17.77 12.34 19.28
C GLY A 175 18.97 11.95 18.43
N VAL A 176 18.81 11.60 17.15
CA VAL A 176 19.88 11.02 16.33
C VAL A 176 21.12 11.93 16.27
N GLU A 177 20.94 13.21 15.96
CA GLU A 177 22.05 14.18 15.84
C GLU A 177 22.74 14.49 17.17
N ARG A 178 22.02 14.35 18.29
CA ARG A 178 22.53 14.65 19.64
C ARG A 178 22.85 13.42 20.47
N ILE A 179 22.83 12.23 19.87
CA ILE A 179 22.91 10.98 20.65
C ILE A 179 24.21 10.88 21.46
N GLY A 180 25.32 11.43 20.94
CA GLY A 180 26.60 11.49 21.67
C GLY A 180 26.52 12.32 22.95
N LYS A 181 25.97 13.55 22.86
CA LYS A 181 25.77 14.41 24.02
C LYS A 181 24.81 13.79 25.04
N ILE A 182 23.71 13.21 24.55
CA ILE A 182 22.69 12.58 25.40
C ILE A 182 23.27 11.37 26.14
N ALA A 183 24.01 10.49 25.46
CA ALA A 183 24.68 9.36 26.08
C ALA A 183 25.67 9.81 27.17
N ALA A 184 26.54 10.78 26.84
CA ALA A 184 27.49 11.34 27.80
C ALA A 184 26.82 11.96 29.03
N ALA A 185 25.72 12.69 28.83
CA ALA A 185 24.95 13.28 29.93
C ALA A 185 24.30 12.22 30.83
N LEU A 186 23.76 11.14 30.25
CA LEU A 186 23.19 10.03 31.02
C LEU A 186 24.28 9.31 31.83
N GLU A 187 25.44 9.06 31.23
CA GLU A 187 26.60 8.43 31.89
C GLU A 187 27.12 9.27 33.05
N ALA A 188 27.35 10.57 32.81
CA ALA A 188 27.80 11.51 33.83
C ALA A 188 26.84 11.60 35.04
N ASN A 189 25.56 11.30 34.83
CA ASN A 189 24.53 11.33 35.86
C ASN A 189 24.24 9.97 36.52
N GLY A 190 25.01 8.93 36.17
CA GLY A 190 25.02 7.64 36.85
C GLY A 190 24.36 6.48 36.10
N LEU A 191 24.02 6.64 34.82
CA LEU A 191 23.61 5.50 33.99
C LEU A 191 24.86 4.71 33.54
N PRO A 192 24.97 3.39 33.80
CA PRO A 192 26.14 2.61 33.39
C PRO A 192 26.37 2.62 31.87
N ALA A 193 27.61 2.81 31.44
CA ALA A 193 27.99 2.87 30.02
C ALA A 193 27.73 1.57 29.24
N ASP A 194 27.69 0.43 29.95
CA ASP A 194 27.37 -0.90 29.43
C ASP A 194 25.86 -1.17 29.35
N THR A 195 25.01 -0.23 29.79
CA THR A 195 23.54 -0.35 29.67
C THR A 195 23.16 -0.61 28.21
N PRO A 196 22.42 -1.70 27.92
CA PRO A 196 22.01 -2.03 26.56
C PRO A 196 21.15 -0.94 25.92
N ALA A 197 21.36 -0.70 24.63
CA ALA A 197 20.59 0.26 23.85
C ALA A 197 20.39 -0.22 22.41
N ALA A 198 19.32 0.25 21.78
CA ALA A 198 19.08 0.07 20.37
C ALA A 198 18.53 1.35 19.74
N MET A 199 18.80 1.57 18.47
CA MET A 199 18.23 2.66 17.68
C MET A 199 17.59 2.09 16.42
N VAL A 200 16.29 2.38 16.24
CA VAL A 200 15.46 1.84 15.16
C VAL A 200 15.03 2.99 14.25
N ARG A 201 15.45 2.94 12.98
CA ARG A 201 15.09 3.89 11.93
C ARG A 201 14.06 3.29 11.01
N TRP A 202 13.13 4.13 10.54
CA TRP A 202 12.02 3.71 9.68
C TRP A 202 11.24 2.53 10.28
N GLY A 203 11.02 2.56 11.60
CA GLY A 203 10.34 1.48 12.31
C GLY A 203 9.03 1.11 11.62
N THR A 204 8.77 -0.20 11.50
CA THR A 204 7.63 -0.81 10.79
C THR A 204 7.69 -0.82 9.25
N MET A 205 8.61 -0.09 8.62
CA MET A 205 8.77 -0.12 7.17
C MET A 205 9.60 -1.32 6.71
N GLY A 206 9.43 -1.76 5.47
CA GLY A 206 10.28 -2.81 4.89
C GLY A 206 11.76 -2.42 4.77
N ARG A 207 12.06 -1.11 4.80
CA ARG A 207 13.40 -0.52 4.85
C ARG A 207 13.89 -0.18 6.27
N GLN A 208 13.27 -0.77 7.31
CA GLN A 208 13.69 -0.58 8.70
C GLN A 208 15.17 -0.90 8.88
N GLN A 209 15.87 -0.12 9.69
CA GLN A 209 17.26 -0.36 10.06
C GLN A 209 17.38 -0.29 11.58
N THR A 210 18.07 -1.27 12.17
CA THR A 210 18.28 -1.32 13.63
C THR A 210 19.76 -1.41 13.96
N ILE A 211 20.23 -0.54 14.86
CA ILE A 211 21.54 -0.61 15.50
C ILE A 211 21.35 -1.08 16.94
N THR A 212 22.08 -2.12 17.36
CA THR A 212 22.21 -2.51 18.77
C THR A 212 23.58 -2.11 19.32
N ALA A 213 23.60 -1.62 20.56
CA ALA A 213 24.79 -1.08 21.20
C ALA A 213 24.64 -1.08 22.73
N THR A 214 25.59 -0.44 23.41
CA THR A 214 25.41 0.06 24.78
C THR A 214 25.33 1.58 24.76
N VAL A 215 24.93 2.21 25.87
CA VAL A 215 24.91 3.68 25.99
C VAL A 215 26.27 4.29 25.58
N GLY A 216 27.38 3.77 26.10
CA GLY A 216 28.72 4.30 25.83
C GLY A 216 29.24 4.05 24.41
N THR A 217 28.62 3.17 23.63
CA THR A 217 29.07 2.81 22.27
C THR A 217 28.11 3.23 21.16
N LEU A 218 26.88 3.62 21.51
CA LEU A 218 25.82 3.88 20.54
C LEU A 218 26.17 5.02 19.58
N ALA A 219 26.73 6.12 20.10
CA ALA A 219 27.08 7.29 19.29
C ALA A 219 28.12 6.96 18.20
N ALA A 220 29.15 6.19 18.55
CA ALA A 220 30.17 5.74 17.61
C ALA A 220 29.57 4.83 16.52
N LYS A 221 28.66 3.92 16.88
CA LYS A 221 27.97 3.05 15.91
C LYS A 221 27.06 3.85 14.98
N VAL A 222 26.31 4.82 15.50
CA VAL A 222 25.45 5.73 14.72
C VAL A 222 26.28 6.51 13.71
N ALA A 223 27.42 7.09 14.13
CA ALA A 223 28.32 7.82 13.25
C ALA A 223 28.93 6.92 12.17
N LYS A 224 29.42 5.73 12.55
CA LYS A 224 30.02 4.76 11.62
C LYS A 224 29.03 4.29 10.55
N ALA A 225 27.76 4.13 10.90
CA ALA A 225 26.72 3.69 9.98
C ALA A 225 26.06 4.83 9.18
N ASP A 226 26.50 6.08 9.35
CA ASP A 226 25.84 7.29 8.84
C ASP A 226 24.32 7.30 9.12
N PHE A 227 23.94 6.87 10.32
CA PHE A 227 22.54 6.60 10.64
C PHE A 227 21.77 7.92 10.85
N LYS A 228 20.65 8.09 10.14
CA LYS A 228 19.89 9.35 10.10
C LYS A 228 18.50 9.22 10.71
N ALA A 229 17.88 10.36 10.98
CA ALA A 229 16.46 10.46 11.27
C ALA A 229 15.59 9.92 10.09
N PRO A 230 14.32 9.56 10.35
CA PRO A 230 13.67 9.45 11.65
C PRO A 230 14.03 8.13 12.36
N ALA A 231 14.41 8.21 13.64
CA ALA A 231 14.71 7.03 14.45
C ALA A 231 14.25 7.19 15.90
N VAL A 232 14.02 6.04 16.53
CA VAL A 232 13.67 5.89 17.95
C VAL A 232 14.80 5.16 18.64
N THR A 233 15.33 5.72 19.72
CA THR A 233 16.32 5.03 20.56
C THR A 233 15.63 4.45 21.79
N VAL A 234 15.96 3.21 22.12
CA VAL A 234 15.55 2.54 23.35
C VAL A 234 16.81 2.25 24.16
N ILE A 235 16.81 2.64 25.43
CA ILE A 235 17.91 2.40 26.36
C ILE A 235 17.34 1.64 27.56
N GLY A 236 17.96 0.52 27.89
CA GLY A 236 17.54 -0.36 28.96
C GLY A 236 17.73 -1.82 28.59
N THR A 237 17.70 -2.68 29.61
CA THR A 237 17.98 -4.12 29.48
C THR A 237 16.99 -4.83 28.55
N VAL A 238 15.79 -4.30 28.32
CA VAL A 238 14.84 -4.84 27.32
C VAL A 238 15.42 -4.88 25.90
N SER A 239 16.43 -4.07 25.60
CA SER A 239 17.09 -4.05 24.28
C SER A 239 17.80 -5.37 23.96
N THR A 240 18.17 -6.17 24.97
CA THR A 240 18.79 -7.49 24.76
C THR A 240 17.78 -8.54 24.26
N LEU A 241 16.49 -8.35 24.52
CA LEU A 241 15.44 -9.27 24.09
C LEU A 241 15.28 -9.31 22.56
N ARG A 242 15.83 -8.33 21.84
CA ARG A 242 15.87 -8.36 20.38
C ARG A 242 16.49 -9.64 19.83
N ASP A 243 17.50 -10.19 20.50
CA ASP A 243 18.22 -11.37 20.02
C ASP A 243 17.30 -12.60 19.89
N THR A 244 16.21 -12.65 20.66
CA THR A 244 15.22 -13.74 20.64
C THR A 244 13.88 -13.34 20.05
N LEU A 245 13.50 -12.05 20.14
CA LEU A 245 12.17 -11.57 19.76
C LEU A 245 12.13 -10.85 18.40
N ASN A 246 13.24 -10.74 17.67
CA ASN A 246 13.27 -10.13 16.34
C ASN A 246 12.51 -10.97 15.31
N TRP A 247 11.20 -10.78 15.22
CA TRP A 247 10.34 -11.50 14.29
C TRP A 247 10.20 -10.81 12.92
N TYR A 248 10.31 -9.48 12.89
CA TYR A 248 9.99 -8.67 11.70
C TYR A 248 11.14 -8.62 10.69
N GLU A 249 12.36 -8.34 11.15
CA GLU A 249 13.52 -8.19 10.24
C GLU A 249 14.01 -9.55 9.69
N ASN A 250 13.48 -10.65 10.23
CA ASN A 250 13.71 -12.01 9.75
C ASN A 250 12.70 -12.45 8.68
N ARG A 251 11.77 -11.58 8.27
CA ARG A 251 10.79 -11.90 7.22
C ARG A 251 11.47 -12.10 5.85
N PRO A 252 10.94 -12.97 4.97
CA PRO A 252 11.66 -13.42 3.77
C PRO A 252 12.03 -12.34 2.76
N LEU A 253 11.24 -11.27 2.66
CA LEU A 253 11.44 -10.13 1.77
C LEU A 253 11.83 -8.85 2.53
N PHE A 254 12.23 -8.96 3.81
CA PHE A 254 12.69 -7.80 4.57
C PHE A 254 13.86 -7.10 3.86
N GLY A 255 13.83 -5.76 3.80
CA GLY A 255 14.81 -4.95 3.10
C GLY A 255 14.66 -4.95 1.57
N GLN A 256 13.69 -5.68 0.99
CA GLN A 256 13.43 -5.65 -0.45
C GLN A 256 12.39 -4.59 -0.80
N ARG A 257 12.63 -3.87 -1.89
CA ARG A 257 11.69 -2.90 -2.49
C ARG A 257 10.99 -3.54 -3.69
N VAL A 258 9.67 -3.60 -3.67
CA VAL A 258 8.88 -4.33 -4.67
C VAL A 258 7.83 -3.42 -5.31
N VAL A 259 7.93 -3.26 -6.62
CA VAL A 259 6.92 -2.56 -7.42
C VAL A 259 5.74 -3.49 -7.73
N VAL A 260 4.54 -3.00 -7.44
CA VAL A 260 3.27 -3.65 -7.77
C VAL A 260 2.57 -2.85 -8.87
N THR A 261 2.45 -3.44 -10.06
CA THR A 261 1.99 -2.73 -11.28
C THR A 261 0.48 -2.75 -11.53
N ARG A 262 -0.30 -3.34 -10.61
CA ARG A 262 -1.72 -3.65 -10.80
C ARG A 262 -2.61 -2.41 -10.64
N ASN A 263 -3.83 -2.47 -11.17
CA ASN A 263 -4.82 -1.41 -10.97
C ASN A 263 -5.11 -1.17 -9.48
N ARG A 264 -5.55 0.04 -9.13
CA ARG A 264 -5.73 0.48 -7.73
C ARG A 264 -6.67 -0.41 -6.90
N ARG A 265 -7.73 -0.96 -7.50
CA ARG A 265 -8.73 -1.78 -6.79
C ARG A 265 -8.19 -3.15 -6.39
N GLU A 266 -7.26 -3.71 -7.16
CA GLU A 266 -6.76 -5.06 -6.95
C GLU A 266 -5.30 -5.13 -6.45
N ALA A 267 -4.57 -4.01 -6.46
CA ALA A 267 -3.20 -3.92 -5.94
C ALA A 267 -3.13 -4.28 -4.45
N GLY A 268 -4.10 -3.83 -3.65
CA GLY A 268 -4.08 -3.97 -2.19
C GLY A 268 -3.90 -5.40 -1.67
N LYS A 269 -4.44 -6.43 -2.35
CA LYS A 269 -4.22 -7.83 -1.92
C LYS A 269 -2.76 -8.25 -2.10
N LEU A 270 -2.17 -7.98 -3.27
CA LEU A 270 -0.79 -8.35 -3.56
C LEU A 270 0.18 -7.55 -2.69
N SER A 271 -0.04 -6.24 -2.59
CA SER A 271 0.75 -5.34 -1.75
C SER A 271 0.71 -5.77 -0.28
N GLY A 272 -0.48 -6.12 0.24
CA GLY A 272 -0.63 -6.67 1.59
C GLY A 272 0.20 -7.93 1.81
N GLN A 273 0.10 -8.91 0.92
CA GLN A 273 0.88 -10.15 1.01
C GLN A 273 2.38 -9.92 0.96
N ILE A 274 2.85 -9.03 0.08
CA ILE A 274 4.28 -8.71 -0.04
C ILE A 274 4.78 -7.97 1.22
N ARG A 275 3.95 -7.10 1.81
CA ARG A 275 4.27 -6.41 3.08
C ARG A 275 4.29 -7.36 4.27
N GLU A 276 3.38 -8.33 4.31
CA GLU A 276 3.42 -9.42 5.30
C GLU A 276 4.72 -10.24 5.23
N LEU A 277 5.33 -10.30 4.04
CA LEU A 277 6.65 -10.90 3.83
C LEU A 277 7.81 -9.94 4.14
N GLY A 278 7.54 -8.71 4.59
CA GLY A 278 8.54 -7.75 5.09
C GLY A 278 9.05 -6.72 4.06
N ALA A 279 8.57 -6.77 2.82
CA ALA A 279 9.05 -5.85 1.78
C ALA A 279 8.43 -4.45 1.89
N GLU A 280 9.18 -3.45 1.39
CA GLU A 280 8.65 -2.13 1.08
C GLU A 280 7.95 -2.20 -0.28
N VAL A 281 6.67 -1.82 -0.33
CA VAL A 281 5.86 -1.93 -1.55
C VAL A 281 5.67 -0.56 -2.19
N LEU A 282 5.97 -0.49 -3.49
CA LEU A 282 5.71 0.68 -4.33
C LEU A 282 4.53 0.35 -5.25
N GLU A 283 3.34 0.84 -4.91
CA GLU A 283 2.15 0.67 -5.76
C GLU A 283 2.20 1.66 -6.92
N ILE A 284 2.48 1.16 -8.12
CA ILE A 284 2.56 1.95 -9.36
C ILE A 284 1.56 1.35 -10.36
N PRO A 285 0.28 1.71 -10.29
CA PRO A 285 -0.69 1.29 -11.28
C PRO A 285 -0.26 1.73 -12.67
N THR A 286 -0.23 0.77 -13.59
CA THR A 286 0.16 1.00 -15.00
C THR A 286 -1.04 1.00 -15.94
N ILE A 287 -2.19 0.62 -15.40
CA ILE A 287 -3.45 0.52 -16.12
C ILE A 287 -4.59 1.06 -15.25
N LYS A 288 -5.56 1.70 -15.91
CA LYS A 288 -6.88 2.01 -15.37
C LYS A 288 -7.94 1.33 -16.22
N ILE A 289 -9.02 0.92 -15.57
CA ILE A 289 -10.16 0.28 -16.23
C ILE A 289 -11.25 1.33 -16.41
N LEU A 290 -11.76 1.44 -17.64
CA LEU A 290 -12.77 2.40 -18.04
C LEU A 290 -13.92 1.70 -18.78
N PRO A 291 -15.10 2.34 -18.89
CA PRO A 291 -16.13 1.92 -19.84
C PRO A 291 -15.58 1.71 -21.25
N PRO A 292 -16.12 0.76 -22.03
CA PRO A 292 -15.69 0.54 -23.41
C PRO A 292 -15.94 1.79 -24.26
N THR A 293 -15.28 1.84 -25.42
CA THR A 293 -15.39 3.01 -26.31
C THR A 293 -16.79 3.14 -26.91
N ARG A 294 -17.46 2.01 -27.15
CA ARG A 294 -18.83 1.94 -27.64
C ARG A 294 -19.71 1.20 -26.64
N ASN A 295 -20.82 1.82 -26.28
CA ASN A 295 -21.76 1.25 -25.31
C ASN A 295 -22.96 0.58 -25.98
N GLU A 296 -23.22 0.83 -27.27
CA GLU A 296 -24.41 0.28 -27.93
C GLU A 296 -24.42 -1.27 -27.91
N PRO A 297 -23.33 -1.97 -28.30
CA PRO A 297 -23.34 -3.44 -28.34
C PRO A 297 -23.50 -4.08 -26.96
N LEU A 298 -22.96 -3.45 -25.90
CA LEU A 298 -23.11 -3.97 -24.54
C LEU A 298 -24.53 -3.76 -24.01
N ILE A 299 -25.18 -2.63 -24.36
CA ILE A 299 -26.56 -2.36 -23.97
C ILE A 299 -27.47 -3.36 -24.68
N GLU A 300 -27.29 -3.59 -25.99
CA GLU A 300 -28.03 -4.58 -26.76
C GLU A 300 -27.89 -5.98 -26.15
N ALA A 301 -26.65 -6.43 -25.89
CA ALA A 301 -26.40 -7.73 -25.27
C ALA A 301 -27.03 -7.89 -23.87
N ILE A 302 -27.01 -6.83 -23.05
CA ILE A 302 -27.69 -6.84 -21.73
C ILE A 302 -29.20 -6.87 -21.90
N THR A 303 -29.79 -6.08 -22.79
CA THR A 303 -31.25 -6.10 -23.01
C THR A 303 -31.74 -7.42 -23.60
N GLY A 304 -30.92 -8.08 -24.41
CA GLY A 304 -31.17 -9.39 -24.99
C GLY A 304 -30.65 -10.56 -24.15
N ILE A 305 -30.27 -10.37 -22.87
CA ILE A 305 -29.49 -11.37 -22.12
C ILE A 305 -30.12 -12.76 -22.07
N GLY A 306 -31.45 -12.85 -22.13
CA GLY A 306 -32.20 -14.11 -22.15
C GLY A 306 -32.08 -14.93 -23.45
N SER A 307 -31.47 -14.39 -24.51
CA SER A 307 -31.20 -15.13 -25.75
C SER A 307 -29.91 -15.94 -25.72
N TYR A 308 -29.06 -15.75 -24.71
CA TYR A 308 -27.80 -16.47 -24.61
C TYR A 308 -27.94 -17.77 -23.81
N ASP A 309 -27.39 -18.84 -24.36
CA ASP A 309 -27.23 -20.11 -23.63
C ASP A 309 -26.06 -20.05 -22.65
N TRP A 310 -25.04 -19.27 -23.00
CA TRP A 310 -23.79 -19.15 -22.24
C TRP A 310 -23.29 -17.72 -22.14
N ILE A 311 -22.75 -17.37 -20.97
CA ILE A 311 -21.90 -16.20 -20.79
C ILE A 311 -20.51 -16.69 -20.37
N ILE A 312 -19.49 -16.25 -21.12
CA ILE A 312 -18.10 -16.59 -20.87
C ILE A 312 -17.37 -15.36 -20.38
N PHE A 313 -16.72 -15.49 -19.22
CA PHE A 313 -15.88 -14.44 -18.65
C PHE A 313 -14.40 -14.83 -18.68
N THR A 314 -13.58 -13.94 -19.25
CA THR A 314 -12.13 -14.14 -19.32
C THR A 314 -11.37 -13.49 -18.17
N SER A 315 -12.02 -12.62 -17.38
CA SER A 315 -11.42 -11.96 -16.23
C SER A 315 -12.47 -11.56 -15.18
N ALA A 316 -12.02 -11.33 -13.94
CA ALA A 316 -12.87 -10.79 -12.88
C ALA A 316 -13.43 -9.40 -13.22
N ASN A 317 -12.67 -8.57 -13.95
CA ASN A 317 -13.15 -7.26 -14.43
C ASN A 317 -14.33 -7.42 -15.41
N GLY A 318 -14.31 -8.46 -16.26
CA GLY A 318 -15.44 -8.76 -17.14
C GLY A 318 -16.71 -9.04 -16.34
N VAL A 319 -16.60 -9.80 -15.26
CA VAL A 319 -17.73 -10.09 -14.35
C VAL A 319 -18.22 -8.82 -13.66
N GLU A 320 -17.31 -8.04 -13.07
CA GLU A 320 -17.67 -6.81 -12.34
C GLU A 320 -18.41 -5.82 -13.26
N HIS A 321 -17.84 -5.51 -14.42
CA HIS A 321 -18.46 -4.57 -15.34
C HIS A 321 -19.75 -5.10 -15.97
N PHE A 322 -19.83 -6.40 -16.28
CA PHE A 322 -21.08 -7.00 -16.71
C PHE A 322 -22.20 -6.77 -15.68
N PHE A 323 -21.95 -7.09 -14.41
CA PHE A 323 -22.96 -6.90 -13.36
C PHE A 323 -23.25 -5.43 -13.06
N ASP A 324 -22.28 -4.54 -13.18
CA ASP A 324 -22.51 -3.09 -13.09
C ASP A 324 -23.52 -2.59 -14.13
N TYR A 325 -23.50 -3.12 -15.35
CA TYR A 325 -24.47 -2.78 -16.39
C TYR A 325 -25.78 -3.57 -16.25
N PHE A 326 -25.68 -4.86 -15.93
CA PHE A 326 -26.85 -5.71 -15.67
C PHE A 326 -27.74 -5.10 -14.59
N PHE A 327 -27.20 -4.68 -13.44
CA PHE A 327 -27.98 -4.10 -12.35
C PHE A 327 -28.47 -2.66 -12.60
N LYS A 328 -28.01 -2.02 -13.69
CA LYS A 328 -28.63 -0.77 -14.18
C LYS A 328 -29.90 -1.06 -15.00
N ALA A 329 -29.93 -2.17 -15.72
CA ALA A 329 -31.05 -2.59 -16.55
C ALA A 329 -32.09 -3.43 -15.78
N PHE A 330 -31.62 -4.31 -14.92
CA PHE A 330 -32.39 -5.30 -14.15
C PHE A 330 -32.17 -5.12 -12.65
N ARG A 331 -33.12 -5.58 -11.84
CA ARG A 331 -33.03 -5.45 -10.37
C ARG A 331 -32.66 -6.75 -9.67
N ASP A 332 -32.73 -7.88 -10.36
CA ASP A 332 -32.56 -9.19 -9.76
C ASP A 332 -31.70 -10.10 -10.64
N VAL A 333 -30.84 -10.90 -10.03
CA VAL A 333 -29.98 -11.86 -10.74
C VAL A 333 -30.79 -12.92 -11.49
N ARG A 334 -32.03 -13.18 -11.08
CA ARG A 334 -32.97 -14.11 -11.74
C ARG A 334 -33.36 -13.67 -13.15
N ASP A 335 -33.18 -12.39 -13.50
CA ASP A 335 -33.42 -11.88 -14.86
C ASP A 335 -32.42 -12.45 -15.89
N LEU A 336 -31.34 -13.14 -15.44
CA LEU A 336 -30.43 -13.91 -16.29
C LEU A 336 -31.07 -15.18 -16.88
N GLY A 337 -32.20 -15.64 -16.33
CA GLY A 337 -32.89 -16.84 -16.81
C GLY A 337 -32.07 -18.12 -16.65
N SER A 338 -32.00 -18.93 -17.72
CA SER A 338 -31.35 -20.25 -17.73
C SER A 338 -29.90 -20.23 -18.25
N VAL A 339 -29.28 -19.05 -18.33
CA VAL A 339 -27.93 -18.90 -18.87
C VAL A 339 -26.89 -19.64 -18.02
N ARG A 340 -25.93 -20.29 -18.70
CA ARG A 340 -24.81 -21.00 -18.08
C ARG A 340 -23.55 -20.14 -18.06
N PHE A 341 -22.71 -20.34 -17.05
CA PHE A 341 -21.50 -19.54 -16.85
C PHE A 341 -20.23 -20.34 -17.07
N ALA A 342 -19.35 -19.81 -17.93
CA ALA A 342 -17.98 -20.27 -18.05
C ALA A 342 -16.99 -19.23 -17.51
N ALA A 343 -16.06 -19.67 -16.68
CA ALA A 343 -14.98 -18.84 -16.16
C ALA A 343 -13.64 -19.40 -16.64
N VAL A 344 -12.78 -18.55 -17.20
CA VAL A 344 -11.44 -18.97 -17.66
C VAL A 344 -10.57 -19.47 -16.51
N GLY A 345 -10.77 -18.97 -15.27
CA GLY A 345 -9.98 -19.41 -14.13
C GLY A 345 -10.54 -19.05 -12.75
N PRO A 346 -9.83 -19.44 -11.68
CA PRO A 346 -10.35 -19.40 -10.31
C PRO A 346 -10.73 -18.00 -9.81
N ALA A 347 -10.00 -16.96 -10.24
CA ALA A 347 -10.30 -15.57 -9.86
C ALA A 347 -11.63 -15.09 -10.46
N THR A 348 -11.88 -15.38 -11.74
CA THR A 348 -13.15 -15.08 -12.42
C THR A 348 -14.30 -15.87 -11.80
N ALA A 349 -14.09 -17.16 -11.52
CA ALA A 349 -15.08 -17.99 -10.84
C ALA A 349 -15.39 -17.48 -9.42
N LYS A 350 -14.38 -17.06 -8.66
CA LYS A 350 -14.58 -16.45 -7.35
C LYS A 350 -15.45 -15.20 -7.46
N LYS A 351 -15.22 -14.34 -8.45
CA LYS A 351 -16.00 -13.11 -8.66
C LYS A 351 -17.47 -13.42 -8.98
N LEU A 352 -17.74 -14.44 -9.81
CA LEU A 352 -19.11 -14.90 -10.07
C LEU A 352 -19.82 -15.40 -8.80
N ARG A 353 -19.11 -16.11 -7.91
CA ARG A 353 -19.68 -16.60 -6.64
C ARG A 353 -20.04 -15.47 -5.67
N GLU A 354 -19.44 -14.28 -5.79
CA GLU A 354 -19.86 -13.10 -5.01
C GLU A 354 -21.30 -12.68 -5.34
N PHE A 355 -21.80 -13.03 -6.53
CA PHE A 355 -23.20 -12.87 -6.94
C PHE A 355 -24.04 -14.13 -6.69
N HIS A 356 -23.54 -15.08 -5.89
CA HIS A 356 -24.20 -16.36 -5.58
C HIS A 356 -24.49 -17.25 -6.81
N LEU A 357 -23.70 -17.11 -7.87
CA LEU A 357 -23.82 -17.89 -9.09
C LEU A 357 -22.91 -19.12 -9.09
N ASN A 358 -23.43 -20.23 -9.61
CA ASN A 358 -22.64 -21.42 -9.90
C ASN A 358 -21.84 -21.23 -11.19
N ILE A 359 -20.71 -21.93 -11.29
CA ILE A 359 -19.89 -21.96 -12.51
C ILE A 359 -20.08 -23.33 -13.14
N ASP A 360 -20.73 -23.37 -14.31
CA ASP A 360 -20.98 -24.60 -15.05
C ASP A 360 -19.69 -25.14 -15.68
N LEU A 361 -18.77 -24.25 -16.08
CA LEU A 361 -17.54 -24.65 -16.74
C LEU A 361 -16.32 -23.82 -16.32
N MET A 362 -15.24 -24.49 -15.93
CA MET A 362 -13.92 -23.90 -15.74
C MET A 362 -12.84 -24.90 -16.18
N PRO A 363 -11.92 -24.53 -17.08
CA PRO A 363 -10.89 -25.44 -17.56
C PRO A 363 -9.83 -25.72 -16.49
N LYS A 364 -9.13 -26.86 -16.61
CA LYS A 364 -7.96 -27.19 -15.76
C LYS A 364 -6.75 -26.29 -16.04
N THR A 365 -6.66 -25.76 -17.25
CA THR A 365 -5.62 -24.83 -17.68
C THR A 365 -6.29 -23.50 -18.01
N TYR A 366 -5.84 -22.40 -17.40
CA TYR A 366 -6.56 -21.12 -17.40
C TYR A 366 -6.25 -20.28 -18.66
N THR A 367 -6.49 -20.84 -19.85
CA THR A 367 -6.25 -20.19 -21.15
C THR A 367 -7.50 -20.16 -22.02
N ALA A 368 -7.52 -19.26 -23.01
CA ALA A 368 -8.58 -19.16 -24.01
C ALA A 368 -8.78 -20.50 -24.73
N ALA A 369 -7.71 -21.06 -25.29
CA ALA A 369 -7.76 -22.36 -25.98
C ALA A 369 -8.26 -23.52 -25.08
N ALA A 370 -7.86 -23.57 -23.82
CA ALA A 370 -8.32 -24.59 -22.90
C ALA A 370 -9.80 -24.43 -22.51
N THR A 371 -10.29 -23.18 -22.45
CA THR A 371 -11.71 -22.88 -22.22
C THR A 371 -12.56 -23.37 -23.39
N ALA A 372 -12.17 -23.04 -24.62
CA ALA A 372 -12.84 -23.54 -25.82
C ALA A 372 -12.87 -25.07 -25.85
N LYS A 373 -11.72 -25.72 -25.62
CA LYS A 373 -11.61 -27.19 -25.58
C LYS A 373 -12.50 -27.81 -24.50
N ALA A 374 -12.57 -27.21 -23.31
CA ALA A 374 -13.43 -27.70 -22.24
C ALA A 374 -14.91 -27.60 -22.63
N MET A 375 -15.32 -26.49 -23.25
CA MET A 375 -16.70 -26.28 -23.68
C MET A 375 -17.13 -27.27 -24.78
N ILE A 376 -16.28 -27.47 -25.79
CA ILE A 376 -16.50 -28.44 -26.88
C ILE A 376 -16.54 -29.88 -26.33
N ALA A 377 -15.77 -30.19 -25.29
CA ALA A 377 -15.79 -31.50 -24.66
C ALA A 377 -17.01 -31.73 -23.76
N ALA A 378 -17.59 -30.65 -23.21
CA ALA A 378 -18.74 -30.74 -22.31
C ALA A 378 -20.08 -30.88 -23.03
N GLN A 379 -20.20 -30.36 -24.26
CA GLN A 379 -21.43 -30.38 -25.05
C GLN A 379 -21.16 -30.13 -26.54
N ASN A 380 -22.15 -30.42 -27.40
CA ASN A 380 -22.15 -29.88 -28.77
C ASN A 380 -22.34 -28.35 -28.68
N VAL A 381 -21.51 -27.59 -29.41
CA VAL A 381 -21.53 -26.12 -29.41
C VAL A 381 -22.14 -25.53 -30.68
N GLU A 382 -22.51 -26.35 -31.65
CA GLU A 382 -23.16 -25.92 -32.87
C GLU A 382 -24.52 -25.26 -32.60
N ASN A 383 -24.75 -24.07 -33.15
CA ASN A 383 -25.92 -23.20 -32.97
C ASN A 383 -26.19 -22.73 -31.53
N ILE A 384 -25.23 -22.89 -30.60
CA ILE A 384 -25.34 -22.33 -29.25
C ILE A 384 -24.99 -20.84 -29.27
N SER A 385 -25.83 -20.02 -28.62
CA SER A 385 -25.61 -18.58 -28.50
C SER A 385 -24.74 -18.27 -27.28
N VAL A 386 -23.61 -17.60 -27.51
CA VAL A 386 -22.58 -17.35 -26.51
C VAL A 386 -22.28 -15.86 -26.43
N LEU A 387 -22.47 -15.26 -25.25
CA LEU A 387 -21.96 -13.94 -24.95
C LEU A 387 -20.56 -14.05 -24.36
N LEU A 388 -19.56 -13.47 -25.04
CA LEU A 388 -18.20 -13.36 -24.52
C LEU A 388 -18.00 -11.96 -23.94
N ALA A 389 -18.11 -11.82 -22.62
CA ALA A 389 -18.00 -10.55 -21.91
C ALA A 389 -16.55 -10.29 -21.45
N ARG A 390 -15.81 -9.45 -22.19
CA ARG A 390 -14.36 -9.28 -21.97
C ARG A 390 -13.83 -7.85 -22.24
N ALA A 391 -12.51 -7.71 -22.18
CA ALA A 391 -11.82 -6.46 -22.52
C ALA A 391 -11.94 -6.13 -24.02
N GLU A 392 -12.02 -4.85 -24.34
CA GLU A 392 -11.98 -4.31 -25.72
C GLU A 392 -10.74 -4.78 -26.50
N SER A 393 -9.60 -4.91 -25.85
CA SER A 393 -8.33 -5.31 -26.45
C SER A 393 -7.99 -6.81 -26.35
N ALA A 394 -8.94 -7.66 -25.93
CA ALA A 394 -8.63 -9.08 -25.73
C ALA A 394 -8.47 -9.87 -27.06
N ASN A 395 -7.70 -10.96 -26.96
CA ASN A 395 -7.29 -11.80 -28.08
C ASN A 395 -8.51 -12.49 -28.75
N PRO A 396 -8.64 -12.43 -30.09
CA PRO A 396 -9.73 -13.08 -30.84
C PRO A 396 -9.62 -14.62 -30.95
N GLU A 397 -8.66 -15.28 -30.28
CA GLU A 397 -8.49 -16.74 -30.33
C GLU A 397 -9.72 -17.51 -29.82
N LEU A 398 -10.28 -17.13 -28.66
CA LEU A 398 -11.43 -17.82 -28.06
C LEU A 398 -12.70 -17.76 -28.93
N PRO A 399 -13.17 -16.59 -29.41
CA PRO A 399 -14.35 -16.55 -30.28
C PRO A 399 -14.14 -17.37 -31.55
N ARG A 400 -12.98 -17.25 -32.22
CA ARG A 400 -12.66 -18.05 -33.41
C ARG A 400 -12.75 -19.56 -33.18
N LEU A 401 -12.18 -20.06 -32.07
CA LEU A 401 -12.21 -21.49 -31.77
C LEU A 401 -13.63 -22.04 -31.52
N LEU A 402 -14.55 -21.20 -31.05
CA LEU A 402 -15.96 -21.55 -30.84
C LEU A 402 -16.77 -21.43 -32.14
N GLU A 403 -16.56 -20.37 -32.91
CA GLU A 403 -17.17 -20.13 -34.23
C GLU A 403 -16.78 -21.23 -35.24
N ASP A 404 -15.52 -21.68 -35.23
CA ASP A 404 -15.03 -22.80 -36.05
C ASP A 404 -15.77 -24.13 -35.76
N LYS A 405 -16.50 -24.20 -34.65
CA LYS A 405 -17.35 -25.33 -34.24
C LYS A 405 -18.85 -25.03 -34.34
N GLY A 406 -19.21 -23.93 -34.98
CA GLY A 406 -20.60 -23.56 -35.28
C GLY A 406 -21.31 -22.81 -34.15
N ALA A 407 -20.61 -22.34 -33.12
CA ALA A 407 -21.23 -21.48 -32.10
C ALA A 407 -21.52 -20.08 -32.65
N ILE A 408 -22.58 -19.44 -32.16
CA ILE A 408 -22.92 -18.05 -32.45
C ILE A 408 -22.33 -17.20 -31.31
N VAL A 409 -21.25 -16.48 -31.58
CA VAL A 409 -20.49 -15.77 -30.54
C VAL A 409 -20.65 -14.26 -30.68
N ASP A 410 -21.27 -13.65 -29.67
CA ASP A 410 -21.26 -12.20 -29.50
C ASP A 410 -20.06 -11.81 -28.65
N ASP A 411 -19.05 -11.26 -29.30
CA ASP A 411 -17.80 -10.84 -28.69
C ASP A 411 -17.84 -9.37 -28.26
N ILE A 412 -18.28 -9.14 -27.02
CA ILE A 412 -18.67 -7.80 -26.55
C ILE A 412 -17.69 -7.27 -25.50
N ALA A 413 -17.22 -6.04 -25.75
CA ALA A 413 -16.40 -5.30 -24.81
C ALA A 413 -17.25 -4.74 -23.67
N PHE A 414 -16.96 -5.16 -22.43
CA PHE A 414 -17.59 -4.60 -21.22
C PHE A 414 -16.73 -3.55 -20.52
N TYR A 415 -15.45 -3.47 -20.90
CA TYR A 415 -14.51 -2.49 -20.39
C TYR A 415 -13.33 -2.32 -21.35
N LYS A 416 -12.64 -1.19 -21.24
CA LYS A 416 -11.34 -0.97 -21.85
C LYS A 416 -10.27 -0.72 -20.80
N THR A 417 -9.03 -0.98 -21.18
CA THR A 417 -7.86 -0.75 -20.35
C THR A 417 -7.05 0.37 -20.97
N GLU A 418 -6.82 1.45 -20.23
CA GLU A 418 -5.96 2.55 -20.65
C GLU A 418 -4.70 2.64 -19.78
N PRO A 419 -3.61 3.24 -20.26
CA PRO A 419 -2.46 3.59 -19.44
C PRO A 419 -2.86 4.46 -18.24
N GLU A 420 -2.29 4.17 -17.07
CA GLU A 420 -2.39 5.01 -15.88
C GLU A 420 -1.03 5.67 -15.62
N THR A 421 -1.03 7.00 -15.54
CA THR A 421 0.16 7.82 -15.34
C THR A 421 0.09 8.66 -14.07
N ALA A 422 -1.06 8.73 -13.41
CA ALA A 422 -1.20 9.48 -12.17
C ALA A 422 -0.37 8.85 -11.03
N ASP A 423 0.35 9.69 -10.30
CA ASP A 423 1.16 9.31 -9.14
C ASP A 423 0.67 9.99 -7.86
N ARG A 424 -0.50 9.56 -7.36
CA ARG A 424 -1.13 10.19 -6.19
C ARG A 424 -0.35 9.96 -4.89
N ASN A 425 0.36 8.84 -4.79
CA ASN A 425 1.13 8.43 -3.62
C ASN A 425 2.64 8.73 -3.77
N GLY A 426 3.10 9.25 -4.90
CA GLY A 426 4.53 9.53 -5.13
C GLY A 426 5.38 8.26 -5.28
N ALA A 427 4.75 7.11 -5.53
CA ALA A 427 5.47 5.84 -5.65
C ALA A 427 6.22 5.73 -6.97
N ALA A 428 5.74 6.38 -8.04
CA ALA A 428 6.47 6.46 -9.29
C ALA A 428 7.71 7.33 -9.13
N ASP A 429 7.57 8.52 -8.55
CA ASP A 429 8.70 9.41 -8.25
C ASP A 429 9.75 8.70 -7.39
N ASP A 430 9.33 8.01 -6.32
CA ASP A 430 10.24 7.25 -5.44
C ASP A 430 10.95 6.11 -6.19
N PHE A 431 10.24 5.39 -7.08
CA PHE A 431 10.86 4.38 -7.93
C PHE A 431 11.90 4.99 -8.88
N GLU A 432 11.66 6.17 -9.44
CA GLU A 432 12.61 6.80 -10.35
C GLU A 432 13.90 7.26 -9.64
N GLU A 433 13.77 7.81 -8.43
CA GLU A 433 14.88 8.28 -7.61
C GLU A 433 15.68 7.13 -6.97
N ASN A 434 14.97 6.14 -6.43
CA ASN A 434 15.59 5.15 -5.54
C ASN A 434 15.55 3.71 -6.09
N SER A 435 14.96 3.49 -7.27
CA SER A 435 14.81 2.17 -7.92
C SER A 435 14.01 1.15 -7.09
N ALA A 436 14.07 -0.13 -7.46
CA ALA A 436 13.48 -1.24 -6.73
C ALA A 436 14.33 -2.51 -6.88
N ASP A 437 14.10 -3.51 -6.03
CA ASP A 437 14.70 -4.84 -6.16
C ASP A 437 13.86 -5.74 -7.07
N TRP A 438 12.55 -5.57 -7.04
CA TRP A 438 11.59 -6.36 -7.82
C TRP A 438 10.55 -5.50 -8.53
N ILE A 439 10.14 -5.92 -9.72
CA ILE A 439 8.91 -5.47 -10.38
C ILE A 439 8.02 -6.67 -10.66
N THR A 440 6.77 -6.60 -10.20
CA THR A 440 5.77 -7.63 -10.42
C THR A 440 4.82 -7.24 -11.54
N PHE A 441 4.54 -8.17 -12.45
CA PHE A 441 3.62 -7.95 -13.58
C PHE A 441 2.47 -8.95 -13.55
N ALA A 442 1.25 -8.41 -13.43
CA ALA A 442 0.01 -9.18 -13.44
C ALA A 442 -0.66 -9.26 -14.83
N SER A 443 -0.14 -8.57 -15.84
CA SER A 443 -0.69 -8.58 -17.20
C SER A 443 0.33 -8.13 -18.24
N SER A 444 0.11 -8.50 -19.50
CA SER A 444 0.93 -8.05 -20.63
C SER A 444 0.80 -6.55 -20.90
N SER A 445 -0.39 -5.96 -20.68
CA SER A 445 -0.60 -4.51 -20.75
C SER A 445 0.20 -3.76 -19.69
N ALA A 446 0.31 -4.31 -18.47
CA ALA A 446 1.13 -3.70 -17.42
C ALA A 446 2.62 -3.66 -17.80
N VAL A 447 3.14 -4.72 -18.44
CA VAL A 447 4.52 -4.73 -18.96
C VAL A 447 4.74 -3.62 -19.96
N ARG A 448 3.88 -3.53 -20.99
CA ARG A 448 4.01 -2.54 -22.06
C ARG A 448 3.86 -1.11 -21.56
N ASN A 449 2.89 -0.85 -20.68
CA ASN A 449 2.68 0.48 -20.14
C ASN A 449 3.77 0.90 -19.17
N PHE A 450 4.31 -0.03 -18.37
CA PHE A 450 5.46 0.24 -17.52
C PHE A 450 6.70 0.57 -18.36
N ASP A 451 6.95 -0.20 -19.41
CA ASP A 451 8.06 0.06 -20.33
C ASP A 451 7.92 1.40 -21.04
N ALA A 452 6.74 1.73 -21.56
CA ALA A 452 6.47 3.03 -22.18
C ALA A 452 6.67 4.20 -21.20
N ARG A 453 6.37 4.01 -19.91
CA ARG A 453 6.48 5.05 -18.88
C ARG A 453 7.90 5.21 -18.32
N PHE A 454 8.61 4.11 -18.06
CA PHE A 454 9.87 4.15 -17.31
C PHE A 454 11.09 3.58 -18.09
N GLY A 455 10.89 3.05 -19.30
CA GLY A 455 11.91 2.36 -20.08
C GLY A 455 12.41 1.11 -19.37
N LEU A 456 11.59 0.06 -19.31
CA LEU A 456 11.85 -1.15 -18.53
C LEU A 456 13.15 -1.83 -18.97
N ALA A 457 13.38 -1.95 -20.28
CA ALA A 457 14.59 -2.57 -20.81
C ALA A 457 15.85 -1.80 -20.39
N LYS A 458 15.80 -0.47 -20.45
CA LYS A 458 16.90 0.40 -20.02
C LYS A 458 17.13 0.28 -18.51
N ARG A 459 16.07 0.29 -17.70
CA ARG A 459 16.17 0.14 -16.23
C ARG A 459 16.80 -1.19 -15.83
N CYS A 460 16.46 -2.29 -16.51
CA CYS A 460 17.10 -3.59 -16.30
C CYS A 460 18.58 -3.61 -16.74
N ALA A 461 18.94 -2.88 -17.80
CA ALA A 461 20.33 -2.75 -18.23
C ALA A 461 21.17 -1.92 -17.24
N ASP A 462 20.62 -0.80 -16.75
CA ASP A 462 21.26 0.11 -15.81
C ASP A 462 21.38 -0.52 -14.40
N ASN A 463 20.42 -1.38 -14.02
CA ASN A 463 20.43 -2.12 -12.76
C ASN A 463 20.28 -3.64 -12.99
N PRO A 464 21.39 -4.38 -13.19
CA PRO A 464 21.37 -5.83 -13.38
C PRO A 464 20.83 -6.63 -12.19
N LYS A 465 20.70 -6.02 -11.00
CA LYS A 465 20.13 -6.66 -9.81
C LYS A 465 18.60 -6.58 -9.78
N LEU A 466 17.98 -5.74 -10.62
CA LEU A 466 16.53 -5.61 -10.71
C LEU A 466 15.91 -6.90 -11.23
N LYS A 467 15.01 -7.49 -10.43
CA LYS A 467 14.35 -8.75 -10.74
C LYS A 467 12.93 -8.53 -11.23
N LEU A 468 12.49 -9.39 -12.16
CA LEU A 468 11.16 -9.30 -12.74
C LEU A 468 10.36 -10.57 -12.42
N ALA A 469 9.12 -10.38 -11.96
CA ALA A 469 8.20 -11.48 -11.67
C ALA A 469 6.97 -11.41 -12.60
N SER A 470 6.65 -12.51 -13.28
CA SER A 470 5.47 -12.59 -14.16
C SER A 470 4.42 -13.56 -13.62
N ILE A 471 3.14 -13.16 -13.73
CA ILE A 471 2.02 -14.00 -13.28
C ILE A 471 1.75 -15.20 -14.21
N GLY A 472 2.12 -15.12 -15.50
CA GLY A 472 1.75 -16.16 -16.46
C GLY A 472 2.40 -16.05 -17.84
N PRO A 473 2.00 -16.93 -18.78
CA PRO A 473 2.63 -17.08 -20.09
C PRO A 473 2.55 -15.83 -20.96
N GLU A 474 1.39 -15.18 -21.06
CA GLU A 474 1.20 -13.98 -21.87
C GLU A 474 2.02 -12.79 -21.34
N THR A 475 2.06 -12.61 -20.02
CA THR A 475 2.92 -11.60 -19.39
C THR A 475 4.40 -11.90 -19.64
N THR A 476 4.78 -13.18 -19.60
CA THR A 476 6.14 -13.62 -19.91
C THR A 476 6.50 -13.39 -21.38
N LYS A 477 5.54 -13.57 -22.29
CA LYS A 477 5.71 -13.28 -23.72
C LYS A 477 5.94 -11.78 -23.94
N ALA A 478 5.16 -10.92 -23.30
CA ALA A 478 5.33 -9.47 -23.37
C ALA A 478 6.71 -9.01 -22.87
N LEU A 479 7.25 -9.62 -21.81
CA LEU A 479 8.62 -9.36 -21.37
C LEU A 479 9.66 -9.78 -22.42
N LYS A 480 9.48 -10.94 -23.05
CA LYS A 480 10.39 -11.44 -24.11
C LYS A 480 10.38 -10.57 -25.35
N GLU A 481 9.23 -9.99 -25.72
CA GLU A 481 9.11 -9.02 -26.83
C GLU A 481 9.99 -7.78 -26.59
N LEU A 482 10.24 -7.42 -25.33
CA LEU A 482 11.19 -6.37 -24.93
C LEU A 482 12.64 -6.86 -24.76
N GLY A 483 12.94 -8.12 -25.12
CA GLY A 483 14.25 -8.73 -24.91
C GLY A 483 14.52 -9.14 -23.45
N LEU A 484 13.52 -9.10 -22.57
CA LEU A 484 13.67 -9.38 -21.15
C LEU A 484 13.22 -10.80 -20.78
N LYS A 485 13.84 -11.36 -19.74
CA LYS A 485 13.44 -12.66 -19.16
C LYS A 485 13.02 -12.44 -17.71
N PRO A 486 11.83 -12.92 -17.27
CA PRO A 486 11.46 -12.84 -15.88
C PRO A 486 12.38 -13.71 -15.03
N THR A 487 12.85 -13.17 -13.91
CA THR A 487 13.61 -13.88 -12.88
C THR A 487 12.74 -14.94 -12.23
N ALA A 488 11.48 -14.63 -11.97
CA ALA A 488 10.53 -15.54 -11.35
C ALA A 488 9.21 -15.60 -12.15
N LYS A 489 8.63 -16.81 -12.23
CA LYS A 489 7.33 -17.03 -12.85
C LYS A 489 6.42 -17.69 -11.82
N ALA A 490 5.20 -17.17 -11.69
CA ALA A 490 4.19 -17.78 -10.84
C ALA A 490 3.85 -19.20 -11.36
N LYS A 491 3.88 -20.20 -10.46
CA LYS A 491 3.50 -21.59 -10.80
C LYS A 491 2.01 -21.67 -11.11
N GLU A 492 1.21 -21.01 -10.28
CA GLU A 492 -0.21 -20.79 -10.49
C GLU A 492 -0.41 -19.34 -10.96
N HIS A 493 -1.24 -19.14 -11.98
CA HIS A 493 -1.46 -17.81 -12.58
C HIS A 493 -2.42 -16.96 -11.74
N THR A 494 -2.08 -16.80 -10.47
CA THR A 494 -2.86 -16.12 -9.43
C THR A 494 -2.00 -15.09 -8.70
N ILE A 495 -2.63 -14.22 -7.93
CA ILE A 495 -1.93 -13.26 -7.04
C ILE A 495 -1.05 -14.02 -6.04
N ASP A 496 -1.62 -15.05 -5.43
CA ASP A 496 -0.94 -15.84 -4.41
C ASP A 496 0.27 -16.57 -5.01
N GLY A 497 0.13 -17.08 -6.24
CA GLY A 497 1.22 -17.67 -7.00
C GLY A 497 2.32 -16.67 -7.37
N LEU A 498 1.98 -15.41 -7.63
CA LEU A 498 2.94 -14.34 -7.92
C LEU A 498 3.69 -13.90 -6.66
N ALA A 499 3.01 -13.73 -5.53
CA ALA A 499 3.66 -13.46 -4.24
C ALA A 499 4.62 -14.59 -3.86
N ALA A 500 4.19 -15.85 -4.00
CA ALA A 500 5.04 -17.02 -3.74
C ALA A 500 6.24 -17.12 -4.71
N ALA A 501 6.15 -16.57 -5.92
CA ALA A 501 7.26 -16.57 -6.86
C ALA A 501 8.42 -15.69 -6.40
N LEU A 502 8.16 -14.62 -5.64
CA LEU A 502 9.19 -13.72 -5.08
C LEU A 502 10.07 -14.41 -4.04
N LEU A 503 9.57 -15.48 -3.40
CA LEU A 503 10.29 -16.24 -2.38
C LEU A 503 11.31 -17.23 -2.97
N LYS A 504 11.25 -17.48 -4.28
CA LYS A 504 12.19 -18.38 -4.96
C LYS A 504 13.46 -17.60 -5.28
N LYS A 505 14.50 -17.86 -4.49
CA LYS A 505 15.83 -17.23 -4.60
C LYS A 505 16.51 -17.56 -5.91
#